data_AF-A0A916CYB8-F1
#
_entry.id   AF-A0A916CYB8-F1
#
_cell.length_a   1.000
_cell.length_b   1.000
_cell.length_c   1.000
_cell.angle_alpha   90.00
_cell.angle_beta   90.00
_cell.angle_gamma   90.00
#
_symmetry.space_group_name_H-M   'P 1'
#
loop_
_entity.id
_entity.type
_entity.pdbx_description
1 polymer ?
#
loop_
_entity_poly.entity_id
_entity_poly.type
_entity_poly.pdbx_seq_one_letter_code
_entity_poly.pdbx_strand_id
1 'polypeptide(L)'
;MSAQAETAPAPTPVDYQTEPSRYRHWKLKVEGRVATLLLDIDENSGIRPGYTLKLNSYDLGVDIELADAVQRIRFEHPQVGCVVITSAKPRTFCSGANIYMLGLSSHGWKVNFCKFTNETRNGLEDSSRYSGLKFLAALNGATAGGGYELALACDEILLVDDRSSAVSLPEVPLLGVLPGTGGLTRLTDKRRVRRDHADILCTTAEGVRGEKARQWRLVDGLAKPQQFASAVAESAARLARTSQRPSEAKGVKLGALQREIDERGYHYRHVEVTIDRAARQAKLLVRAPSEAPPQTLAEIHAQGAAWWPLAMARELDDAILNLRTRDPEIGLWLLCTEGHAQHVLAADQSLATFSDDWLVRETQGFLRRTLARLEVSSRSMFALATPDSCFAGTLLEILLAADRSYALRDAEGRTALVLSAQNFGAYPMVNGQARLAARFDHDAQQLAALRELLGQAIRAEEAQDLGLITAAPDDIDWEEEIRIACEERASLSPDALTGMEASLRFGPGETMESRIFGRLTAWQNWIFIRPNATGERGALSVYGSGNRPQFDRARV
;
A
#
# COMPACT_ATOMS: atom_id res chain seq x y z
N MET A 1 0.79 -28.57 -41.17
CA MET A 1 1.06 -29.03 -39.80
C MET A 1 1.41 -27.82 -38.97
N SER A 2 0.43 -27.22 -38.28
CA SER A 2 0.70 -26.11 -37.37
C SER A 2 1.32 -26.69 -36.10
N ALA A 3 2.54 -26.26 -35.78
CA ALA A 3 3.13 -26.55 -34.48
C ALA A 3 2.21 -25.98 -33.40
N GLN A 4 1.64 -26.86 -32.57
CA GLN A 4 0.98 -26.47 -31.34
C GLN A 4 2.03 -25.77 -30.49
N ALA A 5 1.84 -24.48 -30.24
CA ALA A 5 2.60 -23.77 -29.23
C ALA A 5 2.27 -24.44 -27.89
N GLU A 6 3.24 -25.14 -27.32
CA GLU A 6 3.17 -25.62 -25.94
C GLU A 6 2.89 -24.41 -25.05
N THR A 7 1.69 -24.36 -24.47
CA THR A 7 1.32 -23.31 -23.52
C THR A 7 2.20 -23.49 -22.29
N ALA A 8 3.10 -22.54 -22.05
CA ALA A 8 3.90 -22.50 -20.84
C ALA A 8 2.99 -22.63 -19.60
N PRO A 9 3.38 -23.39 -18.57
CA PRO A 9 2.56 -23.56 -17.38
C PRO A 9 2.23 -22.20 -16.76
N ALA A 10 0.98 -22.03 -16.33
CA ALA A 10 0.54 -20.80 -15.69
C ALA A 10 1.44 -20.51 -14.47
N PRO A 11 1.93 -19.27 -14.30
CA PRO A 11 2.83 -18.94 -13.21
C PRO A 11 2.13 -19.15 -11.87
N THR A 12 2.83 -19.70 -10.89
CA THR A 12 2.29 -19.95 -9.54
C THR A 12 1.62 -18.68 -8.97
N PRO A 13 0.38 -18.73 -8.47
CA PRO A 13 -0.26 -17.54 -7.92
C PRO A 13 0.56 -16.90 -6.77
N VAL A 14 0.57 -15.57 -6.68
CA VAL A 14 1.27 -14.85 -5.61
C VAL A 14 0.50 -15.01 -4.31
N ASP A 15 1.18 -15.41 -3.23
CA ASP A 15 0.63 -15.39 -1.88
C ASP A 15 1.37 -14.34 -1.04
N TYR A 16 0.64 -13.36 -0.52
CA TYR A 16 1.18 -12.30 0.32
C TYR A 16 1.36 -12.74 1.77
N GLN A 17 0.78 -13.88 2.16
CA GLN A 17 0.91 -14.40 3.52
C GLN A 17 2.28 -15.06 3.74
N THR A 18 3.07 -14.46 4.62
CA THR A 18 4.35 -14.99 5.09
C THR A 18 4.52 -14.73 6.59
N GLU A 19 5.62 -15.18 7.17
CA GLU A 19 5.99 -14.96 8.56
C GLU A 19 7.52 -15.10 8.73
N PRO A 20 8.12 -14.61 9.83
CA PRO A 20 9.58 -14.59 9.99
C PRO A 20 10.30 -15.93 9.82
N SER A 21 9.65 -17.06 10.16
CA SER A 21 10.22 -18.41 9.99
C SER A 21 10.36 -18.82 8.53
N ARG A 22 9.64 -18.17 7.62
CA ARG A 22 9.63 -18.43 6.17
C ARG A 22 10.44 -17.41 5.36
N TYR A 23 10.94 -16.36 6.00
CA TYR A 23 11.70 -15.32 5.30
C TYR A 23 12.97 -15.89 4.67
N ARG A 24 13.23 -15.45 3.45
CA ARG A 24 14.44 -15.77 2.68
C ARG A 24 15.33 -14.54 2.48
N HIS A 25 14.78 -13.34 2.68
CA HIS A 25 15.43 -12.10 2.25
C HIS A 25 15.69 -11.12 3.40
N TRP A 26 15.00 -11.30 4.53
CA TRP A 26 15.11 -10.44 5.70
C TRP A 26 15.39 -11.22 6.98
N LYS A 27 16.18 -10.61 7.88
CA LYS A 27 16.33 -11.06 9.25
C LYS A 27 15.92 -9.94 10.21
N LEU A 28 15.04 -10.26 11.15
CA LEU A 28 14.59 -9.34 12.19
C LEU A 28 15.31 -9.66 13.50
N LYS A 29 15.98 -8.65 14.08
CA LYS A 29 16.56 -8.71 15.42
C LYS A 29 15.98 -7.59 16.27
N VAL A 30 15.54 -7.88 17.49
CA VAL A 30 14.97 -6.88 18.42
C VAL A 30 15.80 -6.81 19.69
N GLU A 31 16.30 -5.61 20.00
CA GLU A 31 17.17 -5.34 21.15
C GLU A 31 16.63 -4.12 21.90
N GLY A 32 15.91 -4.37 23.00
CA GLY A 32 15.24 -3.31 23.76
C GLY A 32 14.29 -2.51 22.86
N ARG A 33 14.53 -1.19 22.75
CA ARG A 33 13.70 -0.27 21.95
C ARG A 33 14.09 -0.17 20.48
N VAL A 34 15.08 -0.94 20.02
CA VAL A 34 15.57 -0.90 18.64
C VAL A 34 15.35 -2.25 17.97
N ALA A 35 14.65 -2.24 16.84
CA ALA A 35 14.62 -3.37 15.91
C ALA A 35 15.65 -3.14 14.79
N THR A 36 16.31 -4.19 14.34
CA THR A 36 17.17 -4.17 13.15
C THR A 36 16.58 -5.12 12.12
N LEU A 37 16.22 -4.58 10.95
CA LEU A 37 15.90 -5.33 9.75
C LEU A 37 17.17 -5.43 8.89
N LEU A 38 17.75 -6.62 8.86
CA LEU A 38 18.90 -6.92 8.01
C LEU A 38 18.42 -7.44 6.66
N LEU A 39 18.76 -6.71 5.61
CA LEU A 39 18.57 -7.13 4.23
C LEU A 39 19.65 -8.15 3.86
N ASP A 40 19.23 -9.38 3.61
CA ASP A 40 20.08 -10.50 3.23
C ASP A 40 19.39 -11.34 2.15
N ILE A 41 19.20 -10.74 0.98
CA ILE A 41 18.45 -11.37 -0.11
C ILE A 41 19.15 -12.67 -0.54
N ASP A 42 18.42 -13.78 -0.47
CA ASP A 42 18.80 -15.02 -1.15
C ASP A 42 18.68 -14.86 -2.68
N GLU A 43 19.83 -14.94 -3.36
CA GLU A 43 19.95 -14.71 -4.80
C GLU A 43 19.17 -15.73 -5.66
N ASN A 44 18.85 -16.91 -5.10
CA ASN A 44 18.20 -18.01 -5.82
C ASN A 44 16.70 -18.12 -5.54
N SER A 45 16.16 -17.19 -4.74
CA SER A 45 14.79 -17.23 -4.25
C SER A 45 13.91 -16.16 -4.88
N GLY A 46 13.99 -16.00 -6.20
CA GLY A 46 13.06 -15.13 -6.94
C GLY A 46 11.63 -15.67 -6.88
N ILE A 47 10.64 -14.77 -6.75
CA ILE A 47 9.21 -15.13 -6.72
C ILE A 47 8.71 -15.65 -8.09
N ARG A 48 9.45 -15.33 -9.15
CA ARG A 48 9.24 -15.84 -10.51
C ARG A 48 10.57 -16.41 -11.04
N PRO A 49 10.52 -17.44 -11.89
CA PRO A 49 11.73 -17.99 -12.50
C PRO A 49 12.35 -17.03 -13.53
N GLY A 50 13.60 -17.29 -13.91
CA GLY A 50 14.28 -16.62 -15.03
C GLY A 50 15.31 -15.55 -14.65
N TYR A 51 15.50 -15.26 -13.36
CA TYR A 51 16.51 -14.31 -12.89
C TYR A 51 17.12 -14.74 -11.54
N THR A 52 18.22 -14.10 -11.17
CA THR A 52 18.85 -14.22 -9.84
C THR A 52 18.91 -12.84 -9.18
N LEU A 53 18.70 -12.81 -7.86
CA LEU A 53 18.60 -11.58 -7.06
C LEU A 53 19.95 -11.16 -6.47
N LYS A 54 20.98 -11.04 -7.32
CA LYS A 54 22.35 -10.70 -6.90
C LYS A 54 22.45 -9.32 -6.25
N LEU A 55 23.47 -9.14 -5.40
CA LEU A 55 23.84 -7.83 -4.84
C LEU A 55 22.67 -7.12 -4.13
N ASN A 56 21.85 -7.86 -3.38
CA ASN A 56 20.64 -7.33 -2.75
C ASN A 56 19.72 -6.58 -3.74
N SER A 57 19.61 -7.03 -4.98
CA SER A 57 18.53 -6.60 -5.88
C SER A 57 17.22 -7.29 -5.49
N TYR A 58 16.07 -6.62 -5.63
CA TYR A 58 14.80 -7.15 -5.12
C TYR A 58 13.72 -7.37 -6.18
N ASP A 59 12.79 -8.27 -5.88
CA ASP A 59 11.54 -8.48 -6.61
C ASP A 59 10.32 -8.29 -5.68
N LEU A 60 9.13 -8.70 -6.13
CA LEU A 60 7.90 -8.59 -5.32
C LEU A 60 7.97 -9.44 -4.02
N GLY A 61 8.60 -10.62 -4.05
CA GLY A 61 8.69 -11.50 -2.88
C GLY A 61 9.49 -10.89 -1.73
N VAL A 62 10.59 -10.22 -2.06
CA VAL A 62 11.40 -9.47 -1.09
C VAL A 62 10.58 -8.35 -0.41
N ASP A 63 9.71 -7.68 -1.15
CA ASP A 63 8.88 -6.59 -0.62
C ASP A 63 7.68 -7.12 0.18
N ILE A 64 7.15 -8.30 -0.17
CA ILE A 64 6.14 -9.02 0.63
C ILE A 64 6.70 -9.31 2.03
N GLU A 65 7.94 -9.83 2.11
CA GLU A 65 8.61 -10.05 3.40
C GLU A 65 8.87 -8.74 4.15
N LEU A 66 9.27 -7.67 3.47
CA LEU A 66 9.46 -6.35 4.11
C LEU A 66 8.15 -5.83 4.71
N ALA A 67 7.05 -5.91 3.95
CA ALA A 67 5.73 -5.49 4.42
C ALA A 67 5.29 -6.28 5.65
N ASP A 68 5.46 -7.60 5.64
CA ASP A 68 5.18 -8.45 6.80
C ASP A 68 6.10 -8.10 7.99
N ALA A 69 7.41 -7.95 7.77
CA ALA A 69 8.36 -7.67 8.85
C ALA A 69 8.06 -6.35 9.58
N VAL A 70 7.63 -5.32 8.84
CA VAL A 70 7.18 -4.05 9.44
C VAL A 70 5.87 -4.25 10.20
N GLN A 71 4.95 -5.09 9.72
CA GLN A 71 3.74 -5.45 10.46
C GLN A 71 4.06 -6.23 11.75
N ARG A 72 5.06 -7.13 11.74
CA ARG A 72 5.57 -7.78 12.96
C ARG A 72 6.07 -6.75 13.97
N ILE A 73 6.84 -5.77 13.53
CA ILE A 73 7.33 -4.70 14.41
C ILE A 73 6.17 -3.88 15.00
N ARG A 74 5.19 -3.50 14.19
CA ARG A 74 4.03 -2.71 14.66
C ARG A 74 3.28 -3.42 15.79
N PHE A 75 2.94 -4.70 15.60
CA PHE A 75 2.02 -5.42 16.48
C PHE A 75 2.71 -6.34 17.50
N GLU A 76 3.80 -7.02 17.13
CA GLU A 76 4.47 -8.00 17.99
C GLU A 76 5.56 -7.38 18.88
N HIS A 77 5.95 -6.13 18.60
CA HIS A 77 7.03 -5.44 19.30
C HIS A 77 6.63 -4.01 19.76
N PRO A 78 5.71 -3.89 20.74
CA PRO A 78 5.25 -2.60 21.25
C PRO A 78 6.38 -1.75 21.85
N GLN A 79 7.43 -2.38 22.39
CA GLN A 79 8.57 -1.68 22.99
C GLN A 79 9.49 -0.98 21.99
N VAL A 80 9.45 -1.38 20.72
CA VAL A 80 10.34 -0.84 19.69
C VAL A 80 9.91 0.57 19.34
N GLY A 81 10.84 1.53 19.43
CA GLY A 81 10.65 2.93 19.03
C GLY A 81 11.41 3.32 17.76
N CYS A 82 12.46 2.56 17.40
CA CYS A 82 13.23 2.78 16.17
C CYS A 82 13.52 1.47 15.45
N VAL A 83 13.43 1.49 14.12
CA VAL A 83 13.79 0.39 13.23
C VAL A 83 15.00 0.80 12.41
N VAL A 84 16.11 0.07 12.53
CA VAL A 84 17.29 0.23 11.70
C VAL A 84 17.16 -0.71 10.50
N ILE A 85 17.20 -0.16 9.29
CA ILE A 85 17.29 -0.94 8.05
C ILE A 85 18.74 -0.92 7.59
N THR A 86 19.37 -2.08 7.49
CA THR A 86 20.78 -2.24 7.11
C THR A 86 20.98 -3.49 6.26
N SER A 87 22.15 -3.66 5.65
CA SER A 87 22.47 -4.87 4.88
C SER A 87 23.36 -5.82 5.66
N ALA A 88 23.08 -7.12 5.53
CA ALA A 88 23.98 -8.18 6.00
C ALA A 88 25.13 -8.45 5.01
N LYS A 89 25.04 -7.96 3.77
CA LYS A 89 26.04 -8.20 2.72
C LYS A 89 27.11 -7.10 2.74
N PRO A 90 28.40 -7.44 2.74
CA PRO A 90 29.47 -6.45 2.83
C PRO A 90 29.54 -5.59 1.56
N ARG A 91 29.73 -4.28 1.73
CA ARG A 91 29.93 -3.28 0.65
C ARG A 91 28.73 -3.04 -0.27
N THR A 92 27.59 -3.69 -0.04
CA THR A 92 26.36 -3.47 -0.79
C THR A 92 25.20 -3.35 0.18
N PHE A 93 24.54 -2.19 0.20
CA PHE A 93 23.28 -2.04 0.92
C PHE A 93 22.16 -2.71 0.12
N CYS A 94 21.81 -2.15 -1.03
CA CYS A 94 20.76 -2.62 -1.92
C CYS A 94 20.99 -2.04 -3.32
N SER A 95 20.91 -2.87 -4.36
CA SER A 95 21.12 -2.47 -5.76
C SER A 95 19.83 -2.13 -6.52
N GLY A 96 18.69 -2.15 -5.83
CA GLY A 96 17.40 -1.74 -6.39
C GLY A 96 16.57 -2.90 -6.95
N ALA A 97 15.49 -2.55 -7.66
CA ALA A 97 14.65 -3.55 -8.31
C ALA A 97 15.47 -4.35 -9.32
N ASN A 98 15.33 -5.67 -9.33
CA ASN A 98 16.11 -6.53 -10.21
C ASN A 98 15.79 -6.25 -11.69
N ILE A 99 16.81 -5.89 -12.46
CA ILE A 99 16.63 -5.41 -13.83
C ILE A 99 16.19 -6.54 -14.76
N TYR A 100 16.71 -7.76 -14.57
CA TYR A 100 16.30 -8.93 -15.34
C TYR A 100 14.83 -9.28 -15.07
N MET A 101 14.40 -9.23 -13.80
CA MET A 101 12.99 -9.37 -13.42
C MET A 101 12.12 -8.34 -14.15
N LEU A 102 12.51 -7.07 -14.17
CA LEU A 102 11.76 -6.01 -14.86
C LEU A 102 11.69 -6.25 -16.39
N GLY A 103 12.77 -6.73 -16.99
CA GLY A 103 12.84 -7.08 -18.42
C GLY A 103 11.93 -8.26 -18.79
N LEU A 104 11.83 -9.27 -17.92
CA LEU A 104 10.98 -10.46 -18.12
C LEU A 104 9.50 -10.25 -17.75
N SER A 105 9.19 -9.18 -17.01
CA SER A 105 7.85 -8.94 -16.48
C SER A 105 6.90 -8.33 -17.51
N SER A 106 5.62 -8.72 -17.47
CA SER A 106 4.56 -8.03 -18.21
C SER A 106 4.39 -6.58 -17.74
N HIS A 107 3.68 -5.76 -18.52
CA HIS A 107 3.34 -4.40 -18.10
C HIS A 107 2.53 -4.40 -16.79
N GLY A 108 1.45 -5.18 -16.72
CA GLY A 108 0.60 -5.28 -15.53
C GLY A 108 1.38 -5.74 -14.28
N TRP A 109 2.31 -6.69 -14.42
CA TRP A 109 3.18 -7.11 -13.32
C TRP A 109 4.06 -5.97 -12.80
N LYS A 110 4.72 -5.22 -13.70
CA LYS A 110 5.55 -4.06 -13.32
C LYS A 110 4.73 -2.99 -12.60
N VAL A 111 3.52 -2.68 -13.09
CA VAL A 111 2.64 -1.69 -12.46
C VAL A 111 2.21 -2.14 -11.07
N ASN A 112 1.81 -3.40 -10.89
CA ASN A 112 1.45 -3.94 -9.57
C ASN A 112 2.65 -3.94 -8.61
N PHE A 113 3.83 -4.37 -9.09
CA PHE A 113 5.07 -4.33 -8.32
C PHE A 113 5.40 -2.91 -7.85
N CYS A 114 5.37 -1.91 -8.75
CA CYS A 114 5.60 -0.51 -8.38
C CYS A 114 4.54 -0.02 -7.37
N LYS A 115 3.26 -0.37 -7.55
CA LYS A 115 2.18 0.05 -6.64
C LYS A 115 2.38 -0.52 -5.24
N PHE A 116 2.54 -1.84 -5.12
CA PHE A 116 2.73 -2.49 -3.82
C PHE A 116 3.98 -1.99 -3.10
N THR A 117 5.12 -1.89 -3.81
CA THR A 117 6.37 -1.40 -3.22
C THR A 117 6.28 0.07 -2.78
N ASN A 118 5.55 0.91 -3.51
CA ASN A 118 5.23 2.27 -3.10
C ASN A 118 4.38 2.28 -1.81
N GLU A 119 3.35 1.44 -1.73
CA GLU A 119 2.50 1.32 -0.54
C GLU A 119 3.29 0.85 0.70
N THR A 120 4.21 -0.11 0.54
CA THR A 120 5.13 -0.55 1.63
C THR A 120 5.97 0.61 2.15
N ARG A 121 6.56 1.42 1.25
CA ARG A 121 7.41 2.57 1.60
C ARG A 121 6.61 3.72 2.21
N ASN A 122 5.45 4.04 1.66
CA ASN A 122 4.51 5.01 2.25
C ASN A 122 4.07 4.54 3.65
N GLY A 123 3.95 3.22 3.86
CA GLY A 123 3.67 2.63 5.17
C GLY A 123 4.73 2.95 6.22
N LEU A 124 6.01 3.04 5.87
CA LEU A 124 7.06 3.44 6.82
C LEU A 124 6.81 4.88 7.32
N GLU A 125 6.49 5.78 6.39
CA GLU A 125 6.22 7.19 6.69
C GLU A 125 4.90 7.36 7.46
N ASP A 126 3.88 6.57 7.13
CA ASP A 126 2.63 6.46 7.91
C ASP A 126 2.90 6.05 9.35
N SER A 127 3.73 5.03 9.57
CA SER A 127 4.12 4.63 10.91
C SER A 127 5.00 5.65 11.63
N SER A 128 5.82 6.40 10.89
CA SER A 128 6.56 7.51 11.50
C SER A 128 5.62 8.59 12.06
N ARG A 129 4.54 8.90 11.32
CA ARG A 129 3.55 9.90 11.73
C ARG A 129 2.65 9.40 12.86
N TYR A 130 2.18 8.15 12.80
CA TYR A 130 1.04 7.71 13.60
C TYR A 130 1.32 6.51 14.52
N SER A 131 2.32 5.69 14.23
CA SER A 131 2.64 4.48 15.04
C SER A 131 3.59 4.78 16.21
N GLY A 132 4.19 5.97 16.24
CA GLY A 132 5.28 6.30 17.16
C GLY A 132 6.57 5.53 16.84
N LEU A 133 6.72 5.00 15.63
CA LEU A 133 7.95 4.38 15.15
C LEU A 133 8.83 5.45 14.48
N LYS A 134 10.12 5.14 14.32
CA LYS A 134 11.05 5.85 13.47
C LYS A 134 11.89 4.83 12.69
N PHE A 135 12.35 5.20 11.51
CA PHE A 135 13.12 4.34 10.61
C PHE A 135 14.46 5.01 10.28
N LEU A 136 15.56 4.30 10.53
CA LEU A 136 16.91 4.74 10.22
C LEU A 136 17.49 3.82 9.13
N ALA A 137 17.84 4.39 7.97
CA ALA A 137 18.60 3.67 6.96
C ALA A 137 20.11 3.76 7.28
N ALA A 138 20.71 2.64 7.65
CA ALA A 138 22.15 2.52 7.89
C ALA A 138 22.83 1.96 6.63
N LEU A 139 23.28 2.84 5.74
CA LEU A 139 23.85 2.50 4.44
C LEU A 139 25.33 2.13 4.59
N ASN A 140 25.61 0.83 4.69
CA ASN A 140 26.93 0.24 4.86
C ASN A 140 27.58 -0.22 3.53
N GLY A 141 27.16 0.34 2.40
CA GLY A 141 27.60 -0.08 1.08
C GLY A 141 26.97 0.70 -0.07
N ALA A 142 27.22 0.24 -1.29
CA ALA A 142 26.57 0.75 -2.49
C ALA A 142 25.04 0.70 -2.36
N THR A 143 24.39 1.84 -2.63
CA THR A 143 22.95 2.05 -2.46
C THR A 143 22.40 2.65 -3.75
N ALA A 144 21.82 1.82 -4.61
CA ALA A 144 21.46 2.22 -5.98
C ALA A 144 19.97 2.01 -6.28
N GLY A 145 19.40 2.94 -7.04
CA GLY A 145 18.03 2.90 -7.53
C GLY A 145 17.02 2.66 -6.41
N GLY A 146 16.19 1.62 -6.56
CA GLY A 146 15.24 1.17 -5.55
C GLY A 146 15.81 0.95 -4.13
N GLY A 147 17.11 0.68 -4.00
CA GLY A 147 17.77 0.62 -2.70
C GLY A 147 17.85 1.98 -2.02
N TYR A 148 18.13 3.03 -2.78
CA TYR A 148 18.05 4.40 -2.29
C TYR A 148 16.60 4.86 -2.12
N GLU A 149 15.66 4.40 -2.95
CA GLU A 149 14.23 4.68 -2.77
C GLU A 149 13.67 4.12 -1.44
N LEU A 150 14.14 2.94 -1.01
CA LEU A 150 13.85 2.42 0.32
C LEU A 150 14.44 3.31 1.43
N ALA A 151 15.70 3.72 1.28
CA ALA A 151 16.34 4.63 2.23
C ALA A 151 15.63 5.99 2.32
N LEU A 152 15.17 6.52 1.18
CA LEU A 152 14.40 7.77 1.09
C LEU A 152 13.09 7.69 1.88
N ALA A 153 12.48 6.51 2.03
CA ALA A 153 11.28 6.32 2.82
C ALA A 153 11.54 6.30 4.35
N CYS A 154 12.80 6.11 4.78
CA CYS A 154 13.17 6.22 6.20
C CYS A 154 13.14 7.67 6.70
N ASP A 155 13.14 7.86 8.02
CA ASP A 155 13.20 9.19 8.64
C ASP A 155 14.56 9.83 8.48
N GLU A 156 15.62 9.04 8.68
CA GLU A 156 17.00 9.48 8.53
C GLU A 156 17.86 8.46 7.76
N ILE A 157 18.89 8.97 7.08
CA ILE A 157 19.83 8.19 6.28
C ILE A 157 21.26 8.48 6.76
N LEU A 158 21.92 7.45 7.28
CA LEU A 158 23.33 7.49 7.69
C LEU A 158 24.17 6.67 6.70
N LEU A 159 25.12 7.32 6.02
CA LEU A 159 25.99 6.70 5.02
C LEU A 159 27.40 6.49 5.57
N VAL A 160 27.96 5.29 5.37
CA VAL A 160 29.36 5.03 5.72
C VAL A 160 30.31 5.80 4.79
N ASP A 161 31.28 6.49 5.37
CA ASP A 161 32.28 7.28 4.63
C ASP A 161 33.59 6.49 4.45
N ASP A 162 33.52 5.47 3.60
CA ASP A 162 34.60 4.53 3.29
C ASP A 162 35.28 4.77 1.92
N ARG A 163 34.94 5.90 1.26
CA ARG A 163 35.35 6.29 -0.12
C ARG A 163 34.74 5.45 -1.25
N SER A 164 34.02 4.36 -0.95
CA SER A 164 33.40 3.47 -1.94
C SER A 164 31.87 3.53 -1.94
N SER A 165 31.25 3.63 -0.77
CA SER A 165 29.81 3.68 -0.57
C SER A 165 29.22 4.98 -1.09
N ALA A 166 28.19 4.86 -1.91
CA ALA A 166 27.53 5.96 -2.61
C ALA A 166 26.01 5.71 -2.70
N VAL A 167 25.25 6.79 -2.80
CA VAL A 167 23.83 6.78 -3.15
C VAL A 167 23.65 7.17 -4.62
N SER A 168 22.85 6.44 -5.38
CA SER A 168 22.59 6.71 -6.80
C SER A 168 21.15 6.40 -7.22
N LEU A 169 20.68 7.09 -8.27
CA LEU A 169 19.44 6.79 -8.98
C LEU A 169 19.74 6.61 -10.47
N PRO A 170 20.28 5.44 -10.88
CA PRO A 170 20.76 5.21 -12.23
C PRO A 170 19.67 4.77 -13.22
N GLU A 171 18.39 4.81 -12.84
CA GLU A 171 17.26 4.29 -13.62
C GLU A 171 17.16 4.93 -15.01
N VAL A 172 17.31 6.26 -15.11
CA VAL A 172 17.23 6.94 -16.41
C VAL A 172 18.40 6.56 -17.31
N PRO A 173 19.69 6.70 -16.89
CA PRO A 173 20.82 6.43 -17.78
C PRO A 173 21.05 4.94 -18.06
N LEU A 174 20.72 4.03 -17.13
CA LEU A 174 20.97 2.59 -17.31
C LEU A 174 19.75 1.82 -17.83
N LEU A 175 18.55 2.20 -17.42
CA LEU A 175 17.34 1.40 -17.63
C LEU A 175 16.32 2.09 -18.55
N GLY A 176 16.51 3.37 -18.85
CA GLY A 176 15.56 4.15 -19.65
C GLY A 176 14.20 4.32 -18.95
N VAL A 177 14.16 4.24 -17.62
CA VAL A 177 12.94 4.40 -16.79
C VAL A 177 13.20 5.36 -15.62
N LEU A 178 12.17 5.68 -14.84
CA LEU A 178 12.30 6.57 -13.68
C LEU A 178 12.57 5.76 -12.40
N PRO A 179 13.14 6.43 -11.36
CA PRO A 179 13.00 6.04 -9.96
C PRO A 179 11.51 6.10 -9.54
N GLY A 180 10.78 5.06 -9.92
CA GLY A 180 9.32 4.99 -9.90
C GLY A 180 8.73 4.52 -8.57
N THR A 181 9.55 4.06 -7.62
CA THR A 181 9.12 3.70 -6.27
C THR A 181 9.21 4.91 -5.32
N GLY A 182 8.75 6.05 -5.84
CA GLY A 182 8.69 7.33 -5.14
C GLY A 182 10.01 8.08 -5.05
N GLY A 183 11.08 7.61 -5.71
CA GLY A 183 12.42 8.21 -5.62
C GLY A 183 12.46 9.67 -6.02
N LEU A 184 11.93 10.02 -7.20
CA LEU A 184 11.91 11.41 -7.67
C LEU A 184 11.07 12.33 -6.75
N THR A 185 9.93 11.82 -6.30
CA THR A 185 9.03 12.57 -5.42
C THR A 185 9.67 12.80 -4.06
N ARG A 186 10.29 11.78 -3.45
CA ARG A 186 10.97 11.94 -2.16
C ARG A 186 12.23 12.80 -2.26
N LEU A 187 12.97 12.75 -3.36
CA LEU A 187 14.10 13.67 -3.58
C LEU A 187 13.68 15.14 -3.50
N THR A 188 12.56 15.48 -4.13
CA THR A 188 12.09 16.85 -4.26
C THR A 188 11.22 17.29 -3.08
N ASP A 189 10.25 16.48 -2.69
CA ASP A 189 9.24 16.84 -1.70
C ASP A 189 9.70 16.55 -0.26
N LYS A 190 10.48 15.49 -0.03
CA LYS A 190 10.97 15.10 1.31
C LYS A 190 12.37 15.61 1.60
N ARG A 191 13.35 15.26 0.75
CA ARG A 191 14.76 15.63 0.93
C ARG A 191 15.06 17.09 0.56
N ARG A 192 14.17 17.74 -0.19
CA ARG A 192 14.31 19.13 -0.66
C ARG A 192 15.65 19.34 -1.38
N VAL A 193 16.04 18.37 -2.21
CA VAL A 193 17.22 18.45 -3.06
C VAL A 193 16.95 19.48 -4.15
N ARG A 194 17.92 20.35 -4.41
CA ARG A 194 17.79 21.35 -5.48
C ARG A 194 17.62 20.63 -6.82
N ARG A 195 16.68 21.09 -7.64
CA ARG A 195 16.23 20.38 -8.86
C ARG A 195 17.37 19.99 -9.80
N ASP A 196 18.33 20.87 -9.99
CA ASP A 196 19.53 20.66 -10.82
C ASP A 196 20.50 19.62 -10.23
N HIS A 197 20.67 19.58 -8.90
CA HIS A 197 21.42 18.48 -8.27
C HIS A 197 20.69 17.15 -8.39
N ALA A 198 19.36 17.15 -8.27
CA ALA A 198 18.55 15.96 -8.49
C ALA A 198 18.66 15.49 -9.96
N ASP A 199 18.65 16.39 -10.93
CA ASP A 199 18.86 16.07 -12.34
C ASP A 199 20.22 15.39 -12.58
N ILE A 200 21.31 15.94 -12.03
CA ILE A 200 22.64 15.32 -12.11
C ILE A 200 22.65 13.93 -11.47
N LEU A 201 22.06 13.78 -10.28
CA LEU A 201 21.97 12.48 -9.60
C LEU A 201 21.22 11.45 -10.44
N CYS A 202 20.09 11.84 -11.04
CA CYS A 202 19.22 10.95 -11.80
C CYS A 202 19.71 10.67 -13.23
N THR A 203 20.73 11.39 -13.71
CA THR A 203 21.29 11.23 -15.07
C THR A 203 22.72 10.69 -15.06
N THR A 204 23.24 10.30 -13.90
CA THR A 204 24.59 9.71 -13.74
C THR A 204 24.51 8.37 -12.99
N ALA A 205 25.30 7.39 -13.42
CA ALA A 205 25.27 6.05 -12.84
C ALA A 205 26.15 5.90 -11.57
N GLU A 206 27.20 6.71 -11.46
CA GLU A 206 28.26 6.57 -10.45
C GLU A 206 27.82 6.94 -9.02
N GLY A 207 26.75 7.73 -8.90
CA GLY A 207 26.22 8.19 -7.61
C GLY A 207 27.05 9.28 -6.93
N VAL A 208 26.62 9.62 -5.72
CA VAL A 208 27.21 10.67 -4.88
C VAL A 208 27.59 10.07 -3.53
N ARG A 209 28.77 10.44 -3.01
CA ARG A 209 29.40 9.85 -1.82
C ARG A 209 29.94 10.91 -0.88
N GLY A 210 30.16 10.51 0.37
CA GLY A 210 30.78 11.32 1.41
C GLY A 210 30.10 12.68 1.59
N GLU A 211 30.89 13.70 1.89
CA GLU A 211 30.41 15.04 2.23
C GLU A 211 29.54 15.68 1.14
N LYS A 212 29.80 15.38 -0.14
CA LYS A 212 28.96 15.85 -1.25
C LYS A 212 27.52 15.34 -1.13
N ALA A 213 27.32 14.08 -0.72
CA ALA A 213 25.98 13.51 -0.54
C ALA A 213 25.21 14.26 0.55
N ARG A 214 25.88 14.60 1.66
CA ARG A 214 25.30 15.38 2.76
C ARG A 214 24.98 16.81 2.34
N GLN A 215 25.92 17.49 1.69
CA GLN A 215 25.73 18.86 1.18
C GLN A 215 24.58 18.97 0.19
N TRP A 216 24.37 17.93 -0.63
CA TRP A 216 23.26 17.84 -1.57
C TRP A 216 21.94 17.38 -0.93
N ARG A 217 21.91 17.16 0.39
CA ARG A 217 20.75 16.67 1.17
C ARG A 217 20.31 15.24 0.84
N LEU A 218 21.19 14.46 0.20
CA LEU A 218 20.91 13.07 -0.16
C LEU A 218 20.97 12.13 1.06
N VAL A 219 21.76 12.48 2.06
CA VAL A 219 21.88 11.76 3.34
C VAL A 219 21.93 12.76 4.48
N ASP A 220 21.61 12.33 5.70
CA ASP A 220 21.56 13.18 6.89
C ASP A 220 22.88 13.17 7.64
N GLY A 221 23.52 12.00 7.71
CA GLY A 221 24.76 11.80 8.45
C GLY A 221 25.80 11.02 7.66
N LEU A 222 27.05 11.17 8.10
CA LEU A 222 28.19 10.38 7.66
C LEU A 222 28.93 9.86 8.88
N ALA A 223 29.46 8.65 8.80
CA ALA A 223 30.39 8.13 9.80
C ALA A 223 31.49 7.31 9.16
N LYS A 224 32.73 7.45 9.66
CA LYS A 224 33.86 6.64 9.22
C LYS A 224 33.62 5.15 9.54
N PRO A 225 34.22 4.21 8.80
CA PRO A 225 33.97 2.77 8.99
C PRO A 225 34.10 2.30 10.44
N GLN A 226 35.14 2.77 11.15
CA GLN A 226 35.42 2.39 12.53
C GLN A 226 34.39 2.94 13.54
N GLN A 227 33.63 3.97 13.16
CA GLN A 227 32.65 4.66 14.00
C GLN A 227 31.21 4.42 13.53
N PHE A 228 31.01 3.74 12.40
CA PHE A 228 29.70 3.62 11.77
C PHE A 228 28.71 2.87 12.68
N ALA A 229 29.12 1.75 13.28
CA ALA A 229 28.27 0.99 14.19
C ALA A 229 27.84 1.80 15.43
N SER A 230 28.76 2.57 16.03
CA SER A 230 28.41 3.42 17.18
C SER A 230 27.50 4.57 16.78
N ALA A 231 27.73 5.19 15.61
CA ALA A 231 26.88 6.26 15.10
C ALA A 231 25.45 5.79 14.76
N VAL A 232 25.31 4.58 14.22
CA VAL A 232 24.00 3.92 14.01
C VAL A 232 23.30 3.71 15.36
N ALA A 233 24.00 3.14 16.34
CA ALA A 233 23.42 2.87 17.66
C ALA A 233 22.97 4.16 18.37
N GLU A 234 23.78 5.21 18.32
CA GLU A 234 23.45 6.52 18.89
C GLU A 234 22.22 7.15 18.21
N SER A 235 22.19 7.13 16.88
CA SER A 235 21.08 7.68 16.09
C SER A 235 19.78 6.89 16.35
N ALA A 236 19.85 5.57 16.35
CA ALA A 236 18.71 4.70 16.64
C ALA A 236 18.18 4.92 18.06
N ALA A 237 19.08 5.04 19.06
CA ALA A 237 18.69 5.33 20.43
C ALA A 237 18.03 6.73 20.56
N ARG A 238 18.56 7.74 19.85
CA ARG A 238 17.95 9.08 19.82
C ARG A 238 16.55 9.05 19.22
N LEU A 239 16.38 8.39 18.08
CA LEU A 239 15.07 8.25 17.43
C LEU A 239 14.10 7.44 18.30
N ALA A 240 14.56 6.36 18.94
CA ALA A 240 13.72 5.56 19.84
C ALA A 240 13.24 6.33 21.09
N ARG A 241 13.97 7.37 21.53
CA ARG A 241 13.56 8.25 22.64
C ARG A 241 12.40 9.19 22.28
N THR A 242 12.17 9.47 20.99
CA THR A 242 11.02 10.29 20.58
C THR A 242 9.71 9.51 20.52
N SER A 243 9.79 8.18 20.67
CA SER A 243 8.63 7.29 20.58
C SER A 243 7.84 7.27 21.88
N GLN A 244 6.52 7.43 21.75
CA GLN A 244 5.55 7.27 22.85
C GLN A 244 5.09 5.81 23.04
N ARG A 245 5.68 4.86 22.31
CA ARG A 245 5.32 3.44 22.44
C ARG A 245 5.79 2.86 23.78
N PRO A 246 4.97 2.02 24.44
CA PRO A 246 5.21 1.55 25.80
C PRO A 246 6.42 0.61 25.85
N SER A 247 7.30 0.77 26.83
CA SER A 247 8.51 -0.06 26.98
C SER A 247 8.27 -1.47 27.48
N GLU A 248 7.17 -1.72 28.19
CA GLU A 248 6.90 -2.97 28.92
C GLU A 248 5.59 -3.68 28.52
N ALA A 249 4.97 -3.26 27.41
CA ALA A 249 3.77 -3.93 26.92
C ALA A 249 4.09 -5.28 26.27
N LYS A 250 3.15 -6.22 26.34
CA LYS A 250 3.23 -7.50 25.63
C LYS A 250 2.76 -7.31 24.18
N GLY A 251 3.53 -7.79 23.22
CA GLY A 251 3.13 -7.76 21.81
C GLY A 251 1.97 -8.70 21.49
N VAL A 252 1.26 -8.37 20.40
CA VAL A 252 0.15 -9.14 19.86
C VAL A 252 0.64 -9.93 18.65
N LYS A 253 0.77 -11.25 18.81
CA LYS A 253 1.21 -12.16 17.74
C LYS A 253 0.21 -12.18 16.58
N LEU A 254 0.67 -11.92 15.36
CA LEU A 254 -0.16 -12.01 14.17
C LEU A 254 -0.10 -13.44 13.61
N GLY A 255 -0.99 -14.33 14.06
CA GLY A 255 -1.05 -15.72 13.57
C GLY A 255 -1.38 -15.81 12.08
N ALA A 256 -1.24 -16.99 11.47
CA ALA A 256 -1.66 -17.22 10.08
C ALA A 256 -3.13 -16.81 9.87
N LEU A 257 -3.44 -16.24 8.69
CA LEU A 257 -4.82 -16.01 8.28
C LEU A 257 -5.52 -17.36 8.05
N GLN A 258 -6.75 -17.46 8.55
CA GLN A 258 -7.65 -18.56 8.19
C GLN A 258 -8.33 -18.18 6.87
N ARG A 259 -7.77 -18.68 5.77
CA ARG A 259 -8.19 -18.36 4.41
C ARG A 259 -8.32 -19.63 3.59
N GLU A 260 -9.44 -19.75 2.88
CA GLU A 260 -9.62 -20.71 1.81
C GLU A 260 -9.66 -19.96 0.46
N ILE A 261 -8.95 -20.49 -0.53
CA ILE A 261 -8.97 -19.97 -1.90
C ILE A 261 -9.39 -21.12 -2.81
N ASP A 262 -10.49 -20.92 -3.54
CA ASP A 262 -11.04 -21.88 -4.47
C ASP A 262 -11.39 -21.23 -5.82
N GLU A 263 -12.12 -21.94 -6.68
CA GLU A 263 -12.54 -21.42 -7.99
C GLU A 263 -13.57 -20.29 -7.90
N ARG A 264 -14.32 -20.22 -6.79
CA ARG A 264 -15.36 -19.22 -6.55
C ARG A 264 -14.80 -17.93 -5.97
N GLY A 265 -13.67 -18.00 -5.27
CA GLY A 265 -12.90 -16.83 -4.85
C GLY A 265 -12.17 -17.03 -3.53
N TYR A 266 -12.32 -16.08 -2.60
CA TYR A 266 -11.52 -16.00 -1.38
C TYR A 266 -12.41 -15.95 -0.14
N HIS A 267 -12.23 -16.89 0.77
CA HIS A 267 -13.11 -17.08 1.91
C HIS A 267 -12.33 -16.88 3.21
N TYR A 268 -12.78 -15.92 4.01
CA TYR A 268 -12.26 -15.61 5.33
C TYR A 268 -13.42 -15.51 6.33
N ARG A 269 -13.12 -15.26 7.60
CA ARG A 269 -14.14 -15.13 8.63
C ARG A 269 -14.98 -13.85 8.46
N HIS A 270 -14.33 -12.73 8.20
CA HIS A 270 -14.94 -11.40 8.12
C HIS A 270 -14.97 -10.83 6.70
N VAL A 271 -14.30 -11.48 5.75
CA VAL A 271 -14.30 -11.08 4.33
C VAL A 271 -14.65 -12.28 3.47
N GLU A 272 -15.45 -12.04 2.43
CA GLU A 272 -15.67 -13.00 1.35
C GLU A 272 -15.52 -12.30 0.00
N VAL A 273 -14.86 -12.98 -0.93
CA VAL A 273 -14.75 -12.56 -2.31
C VAL A 273 -15.36 -13.64 -3.18
N THR A 274 -16.45 -13.31 -3.88
CA THR A 274 -17.04 -14.17 -4.90
C THR A 274 -16.74 -13.59 -6.28
N ILE A 275 -16.17 -14.39 -7.18
CA ILE A 275 -15.73 -13.96 -8.50
C ILE A 275 -16.67 -14.52 -9.57
N ASP A 276 -17.29 -13.63 -10.33
CA ASP A 276 -17.93 -13.97 -11.60
C ASP A 276 -16.98 -13.62 -12.75
N ARG A 277 -16.34 -14.65 -13.29
CA ARG A 277 -15.37 -14.49 -14.39
C ARG A 277 -16.04 -14.15 -15.71
N ALA A 278 -17.28 -14.59 -15.93
CA ALA A 278 -18.01 -14.28 -17.15
C ALA A 278 -18.41 -12.80 -17.17
N ALA A 279 -18.90 -12.31 -16.04
CA ALA A 279 -19.27 -10.91 -15.86
C ALA A 279 -18.07 -9.97 -15.63
N ARG A 280 -16.87 -10.53 -15.36
CA ARG A 280 -15.65 -9.82 -14.94
C ARG A 280 -15.84 -9.00 -13.66
N GLN A 281 -16.56 -9.58 -12.70
CA GLN A 281 -16.94 -8.94 -11.44
C GLN A 281 -16.44 -9.72 -10.23
N ALA A 282 -16.11 -9.02 -9.16
CA ALA A 282 -15.86 -9.61 -7.85
C ALA A 282 -16.77 -8.94 -6.81
N LYS A 283 -17.60 -9.72 -6.10
CA LYS A 283 -18.30 -9.25 -4.91
C LYS A 283 -17.36 -9.35 -3.71
N LEU A 284 -16.96 -8.23 -3.14
CA LEU A 284 -16.18 -8.11 -1.91
C LEU A 284 -17.14 -7.79 -0.76
N LEU A 285 -17.49 -8.81 0.02
CA LEU A 285 -18.38 -8.72 1.17
C LEU A 285 -17.59 -8.61 2.47
N VAL A 286 -17.87 -7.58 3.28
CA VAL A 286 -17.25 -7.39 4.60
C VAL A 286 -18.28 -7.51 5.72
N ARG A 287 -18.03 -8.42 6.66
CA ARG A 287 -18.94 -8.76 7.75
C ARG A 287 -18.65 -7.94 9.00
N ALA A 288 -19.71 -7.37 9.58
CA ALA A 288 -19.67 -6.83 10.93
C ALA A 288 -19.31 -7.90 11.99
N PRO A 289 -18.95 -7.50 13.21
CA PRO A 289 -18.82 -8.46 14.31
C PRO A 289 -20.14 -9.22 14.51
N SER A 290 -20.08 -10.55 14.62
CA SER A 290 -21.24 -11.38 14.93
C SER A 290 -21.72 -11.20 16.37
N GLU A 291 -20.81 -10.82 17.27
CA GLU A 291 -21.07 -10.58 18.70
C GLU A 291 -20.72 -9.13 19.04
N ALA A 292 -21.23 -8.65 20.18
CA ALA A 292 -20.90 -7.32 20.67
C ALA A 292 -19.37 -7.18 20.87
N PRO A 293 -18.74 -6.11 20.36
CA PRO A 293 -17.30 -5.91 20.50
C PRO A 293 -16.90 -5.66 21.96
N PRO A 294 -15.63 -5.90 22.32
CA PRO A 294 -15.14 -5.65 23.68
C PRO A 294 -15.34 -4.18 24.09
N GLN A 295 -15.72 -3.96 25.35
CA GLN A 295 -16.02 -2.62 25.88
C GLN A 295 -14.88 -2.04 26.70
N THR A 296 -13.91 -2.87 27.11
CA THR A 296 -12.76 -2.45 27.92
C THR A 296 -11.44 -2.66 27.19
N LEU A 297 -10.44 -1.86 27.55
CA LEU A 297 -9.09 -1.99 27.00
C LEU A 297 -8.48 -3.38 27.30
N ALA A 298 -8.74 -3.94 28.49
CA ALA A 298 -8.24 -5.26 28.86
C ALA A 298 -8.80 -6.37 27.95
N GLU A 299 -10.07 -6.30 27.59
CA GLU A 299 -10.70 -7.25 26.66
C GLU A 299 -10.13 -7.10 25.24
N ILE A 300 -9.89 -5.87 24.78
CA ILE A 300 -9.24 -5.61 23.47
C ILE A 300 -7.86 -6.27 23.41
N HIS A 301 -7.03 -6.04 24.45
CA HIS A 301 -5.70 -6.67 24.55
C HIS A 301 -5.79 -8.20 24.66
N ALA A 302 -6.79 -8.72 25.36
CA ALA A 302 -7.00 -10.17 25.49
C ALA A 302 -7.39 -10.82 24.15
N GLN A 303 -8.20 -10.15 23.32
CA GLN A 303 -8.55 -10.63 21.98
C GLN A 303 -7.37 -10.53 21.00
N GLY A 304 -6.53 -9.50 21.14
CA GLY A 304 -5.32 -9.34 20.34
C GLY A 304 -5.61 -9.39 18.84
N ALA A 305 -4.99 -10.33 18.11
CA ALA A 305 -5.16 -10.48 16.66
C ALA A 305 -6.56 -10.96 16.24
N ALA A 306 -7.37 -11.47 17.18
CA ALA A 306 -8.75 -11.86 16.95
C ALA A 306 -9.75 -10.72 17.19
N TRP A 307 -9.29 -9.57 17.71
CA TRP A 307 -10.14 -8.38 17.84
C TRP A 307 -10.61 -7.94 16.46
N TRP A 308 -11.94 -7.82 16.28
CA TRP A 308 -12.57 -7.68 14.97
C TRP A 308 -11.95 -6.59 14.07
N PRO A 309 -11.70 -5.35 14.52
CA PRO A 309 -11.11 -4.33 13.65
C PRO A 309 -9.75 -4.74 13.08
N LEU A 310 -8.93 -5.44 13.87
CA LEU A 310 -7.62 -5.94 13.44
C LEU A 310 -7.76 -7.18 12.56
N ALA A 311 -8.59 -8.15 12.94
CA ALA A 311 -8.82 -9.36 12.16
C ALA A 311 -9.38 -9.03 10.77
N MET A 312 -10.43 -8.19 10.72
CA MET A 312 -11.06 -7.73 9.49
C MET A 312 -10.08 -6.96 8.61
N ALA A 313 -9.29 -6.01 9.16
CA ALA A 313 -8.30 -5.26 8.37
C ALA A 313 -7.28 -6.19 7.69
N ARG A 314 -6.83 -7.23 8.39
CA ARG A 314 -5.86 -8.21 7.86
C ARG A 314 -6.44 -9.03 6.71
N GLU A 315 -7.67 -9.51 6.88
CA GLU A 315 -8.37 -10.29 5.85
C GLU A 315 -8.70 -9.42 4.62
N LEU A 316 -9.12 -8.17 4.85
CA LEU A 316 -9.42 -7.22 3.79
C LEU A 316 -8.17 -6.82 2.99
N ASP A 317 -7.04 -6.55 3.65
CA ASP A 317 -5.78 -6.25 2.97
C ASP A 317 -5.35 -7.41 2.06
N ASP A 318 -5.42 -8.64 2.59
CA ASP A 318 -5.07 -9.84 1.83
C ASP A 318 -6.02 -10.08 0.65
N ALA A 319 -7.34 -9.89 0.83
CA ALA A 319 -8.31 -9.97 -0.26
C ALA A 319 -8.04 -8.94 -1.37
N ILE A 320 -7.77 -7.68 -1.02
CA ILE A 320 -7.44 -6.62 -1.98
C ILE A 320 -6.16 -6.97 -2.76
N LEU A 321 -5.12 -7.44 -2.07
CA LEU A 321 -3.84 -7.79 -2.70
C LEU A 321 -3.98 -8.99 -3.63
N ASN A 322 -4.77 -10.00 -3.25
CA ASN A 322 -5.09 -11.14 -4.10
C ASN A 322 -5.89 -10.71 -5.34
N LEU A 323 -6.98 -9.95 -5.19
CA LEU A 323 -7.76 -9.44 -6.33
C LEU A 323 -6.91 -8.59 -7.30
N ARG A 324 -6.02 -7.75 -6.78
CA ARG A 324 -5.12 -6.94 -7.62
C ARG A 324 -4.16 -7.77 -8.46
N THR A 325 -3.63 -8.86 -7.87
CA THR A 325 -2.47 -9.57 -8.42
C THR A 325 -2.84 -10.86 -9.16
N ARG A 326 -3.84 -11.59 -8.64
CA ARG A 326 -4.29 -12.89 -9.18
C ARG A 326 -5.38 -12.75 -10.24
N ASP A 327 -6.24 -11.73 -10.11
CA ASP A 327 -7.40 -11.53 -10.99
C ASP A 327 -7.32 -10.19 -11.75
N PRO A 328 -6.33 -10.02 -12.65
CA PRO A 328 -6.18 -8.78 -13.43
C PRO A 328 -7.36 -8.47 -14.34
N GLU A 329 -8.10 -9.49 -14.79
CA GLU A 329 -9.23 -9.35 -15.72
C GLU A 329 -10.57 -9.06 -15.04
N ILE A 330 -10.63 -9.19 -13.70
CA ILE A 330 -11.82 -8.87 -12.91
C ILE A 330 -11.80 -7.38 -12.61
N GLY A 331 -12.40 -6.60 -13.51
CA GLY A 331 -12.28 -5.14 -13.59
C GLY A 331 -13.21 -4.36 -12.66
N LEU A 332 -14.34 -4.96 -12.24
CA LEU A 332 -15.33 -4.33 -11.37
C LEU A 332 -15.42 -5.06 -10.03
N TRP A 333 -15.29 -4.31 -8.93
CA TRP A 333 -15.53 -4.80 -7.58
C TRP A 333 -16.87 -4.27 -7.06
N LEU A 334 -17.74 -5.19 -6.64
CA LEU A 334 -18.99 -4.89 -5.95
C LEU A 334 -18.74 -4.96 -4.45
N LEU A 335 -18.74 -3.80 -3.80
CA LEU A 335 -18.47 -3.65 -2.39
C LEU A 335 -19.77 -3.80 -1.59
N CYS A 336 -19.80 -4.80 -0.71
CA CYS A 336 -20.96 -5.12 0.10
C CYS A 336 -20.57 -5.24 1.57
N THR A 337 -21.54 -5.06 2.45
CA THR A 337 -21.38 -5.34 3.88
C THR A 337 -22.53 -6.21 4.37
N GLU A 338 -22.37 -6.89 5.50
CA GLU A 338 -23.48 -7.59 6.16
C GLU A 338 -23.31 -7.66 7.69
N GLY A 339 -24.44 -7.74 8.40
CA GLY A 339 -24.50 -7.92 9.84
C GLY A 339 -25.07 -6.72 10.60
N HIS A 340 -24.70 -6.54 11.86
CA HIS A 340 -25.32 -5.53 12.73
C HIS A 340 -24.52 -4.22 12.76
N ALA A 341 -25.10 -3.14 12.22
CA ALA A 341 -24.52 -1.79 12.25
C ALA A 341 -24.12 -1.35 13.68
N GLN A 342 -24.92 -1.69 14.70
CA GLN A 342 -24.64 -1.35 16.10
C GLN A 342 -23.32 -1.95 16.61
N HIS A 343 -22.94 -3.16 16.17
CA HIS A 343 -21.67 -3.75 16.54
C HIS A 343 -20.49 -3.02 15.89
N VAL A 344 -20.65 -2.54 14.66
CA VAL A 344 -19.65 -1.72 13.99
C VAL A 344 -19.47 -0.39 14.71
N LEU A 345 -20.55 0.27 15.08
CA LEU A 345 -20.50 1.54 15.83
C LEU A 345 -19.89 1.37 17.22
N ALA A 346 -20.18 0.26 17.91
CA ALA A 346 -19.53 -0.05 19.18
C ALA A 346 -18.03 -0.30 19.02
N ALA A 347 -17.60 -0.94 17.93
CA ALA A 347 -16.19 -1.11 17.61
C ALA A 347 -15.52 0.25 17.33
N ASP A 348 -16.16 1.12 16.55
CA ASP A 348 -15.71 2.49 16.30
C ASP A 348 -15.60 3.32 17.59
N GLN A 349 -16.57 3.19 18.49
CA GLN A 349 -16.53 3.85 19.79
C GLN A 349 -15.33 3.37 20.61
N SER A 350 -15.01 2.06 20.58
CA SER A 350 -13.82 1.54 21.26
C SER A 350 -12.51 2.07 20.65
N LEU A 351 -12.44 2.18 19.31
CA LEU A 351 -11.30 2.74 18.58
C LEU A 351 -11.09 4.21 18.94
N ALA A 352 -12.16 4.99 19.07
CA ALA A 352 -12.10 6.39 19.46
C ALA A 352 -11.77 6.58 20.94
N THR A 353 -12.40 5.80 21.83
CA THR A 353 -12.24 5.94 23.29
C THR A 353 -10.83 5.56 23.74
N PHE A 354 -10.22 4.57 23.11
CA PHE A 354 -8.91 4.03 23.50
C PHE A 354 -7.79 4.38 22.50
N SER A 355 -7.95 5.45 21.71
CA SER A 355 -7.01 5.81 20.63
C SER A 355 -5.56 6.05 21.06
N ASP A 356 -5.34 6.38 22.34
CA ASP A 356 -4.01 6.59 22.91
C ASP A 356 -3.25 5.28 23.17
N ASP A 357 -3.98 4.16 23.34
CA ASP A 357 -3.38 2.85 23.50
C ASP A 357 -2.65 2.41 22.22
N TRP A 358 -1.49 1.77 22.39
CA TRP A 358 -0.63 1.42 21.27
C TRP A 358 -1.27 0.39 20.33
N LEU A 359 -2.00 -0.60 20.84
CA LEU A 359 -2.61 -1.66 20.03
C LEU A 359 -3.78 -1.10 19.23
N VAL A 360 -4.60 -0.26 19.87
CA VAL A 360 -5.73 0.44 19.26
C VAL A 360 -5.23 1.38 18.16
N ARG A 361 -4.21 2.20 18.45
CA ARG A 361 -3.59 3.10 17.47
C ARG A 361 -2.97 2.37 16.27
N GLU A 362 -2.27 1.25 16.51
CA GLU A 362 -1.73 0.43 15.41
C GLU A 362 -2.83 -0.20 14.57
N THR A 363 -3.94 -0.61 15.19
CA THR A 363 -5.10 -1.19 14.51
C THR A 363 -5.79 -0.14 13.62
N GLN A 364 -6.04 1.06 14.15
CA GLN A 364 -6.50 2.20 13.34
C GLN A 364 -5.53 2.52 12.20
N GLY A 365 -4.22 2.43 12.45
CA GLY A 365 -3.21 2.61 11.43
C GLY A 365 -3.27 1.56 10.32
N PHE A 366 -3.53 0.31 10.66
CA PHE A 366 -3.70 -0.75 9.66
C PHE A 366 -4.96 -0.53 8.84
N LEU A 367 -6.10 -0.27 9.48
CA LEU A 367 -7.35 0.09 8.79
C LEU A 367 -7.14 1.25 7.82
N ARG A 368 -6.49 2.33 8.25
CA ARG A 368 -6.17 3.48 7.39
C ARG A 368 -5.37 3.06 6.15
N ARG A 369 -4.29 2.29 6.34
CA ARG A 369 -3.44 1.85 5.21
C ARG A 369 -4.16 0.89 4.27
N THR A 370 -4.96 -0.03 4.79
CA THR A 370 -5.73 -0.99 4.00
C THR A 370 -6.84 -0.31 3.20
N LEU A 371 -7.63 0.57 3.84
CA LEU A 371 -8.66 1.35 3.16
C LEU A 371 -8.05 2.25 2.09
N ALA A 372 -6.91 2.90 2.36
CA ALA A 372 -6.20 3.73 1.37
C ALA A 372 -5.74 2.96 0.11
N ARG A 373 -5.71 1.62 0.12
CA ARG A 373 -5.45 0.83 -1.08
C ARG A 373 -6.65 0.81 -2.03
N LEU A 374 -7.88 0.99 -1.55
CA LEU A 374 -9.06 0.94 -2.42
C LEU A 374 -8.95 2.02 -3.52
N GLU A 375 -8.63 3.26 -3.16
CA GLU A 375 -8.66 4.39 -4.11
C GLU A 375 -7.59 4.28 -5.20
N VAL A 376 -6.40 3.76 -4.86
CA VAL A 376 -5.29 3.58 -5.80
C VAL A 376 -5.34 2.22 -6.51
N SER A 377 -6.37 1.40 -6.27
CA SER A 377 -6.64 0.20 -7.05
C SER A 377 -7.10 0.56 -8.46
N SER A 378 -6.51 -0.08 -9.46
CA SER A 378 -6.87 0.10 -10.88
C SER A 378 -8.05 -0.79 -11.24
N ARG A 379 -9.17 -0.57 -10.55
CA ARG A 379 -10.42 -1.32 -10.63
C ARG A 379 -11.56 -0.36 -10.39
N SER A 380 -12.63 -0.54 -11.14
CA SER A 380 -13.90 0.12 -10.85
C SER A 380 -14.49 -0.46 -9.57
N MET A 381 -15.15 0.37 -8.79
CA MET A 381 -15.77 -0.04 -7.52
C MET A 381 -17.19 0.50 -7.44
N PHE A 382 -18.18 -0.39 -7.27
CA PHE A 382 -19.56 -0.02 -6.95
C PHE A 382 -19.92 -0.53 -5.57
N ALA A 383 -20.49 0.31 -4.72
CA ALA A 383 -21.03 -0.13 -3.43
C ALA A 383 -22.54 -0.38 -3.54
N LEU A 384 -23.00 -1.52 -3.01
CA LEU A 384 -24.39 -1.94 -3.07
C LEU A 384 -24.93 -2.13 -1.65
N ALA A 385 -25.81 -1.21 -1.22
CA ALA A 385 -26.50 -1.29 0.06
C ALA A 385 -27.89 -1.91 -0.12
N THR A 386 -28.14 -2.97 0.63
CA THR A 386 -29.39 -3.72 0.68
C THR A 386 -29.90 -3.80 2.13
N PRO A 387 -31.10 -4.34 2.41
CA PRO A 387 -31.62 -4.46 3.77
C PRO A 387 -30.73 -5.24 4.74
N ASP A 388 -29.90 -6.17 4.24
CA ASP A 388 -28.97 -6.97 5.04
C ASP A 388 -27.62 -6.27 5.25
N SER A 389 -27.39 -5.13 4.59
CA SER A 389 -26.14 -4.39 4.66
C SER A 389 -25.95 -3.64 5.97
N CYS A 390 -24.70 -3.39 6.33
CA CYS A 390 -24.33 -2.64 7.52
C CYS A 390 -23.23 -1.60 7.22
N PHE A 391 -23.50 -0.72 6.26
CA PHE A 391 -22.63 0.43 5.95
C PHE A 391 -22.67 1.46 7.08
N ALA A 392 -21.98 1.14 8.17
CA ALA A 392 -21.92 1.91 9.39
C ALA A 392 -20.47 2.23 9.76
N GLY A 393 -20.18 3.47 10.16
CA GLY A 393 -18.88 3.86 10.70
C GLY A 393 -17.70 3.45 9.83
N THR A 394 -16.74 2.69 10.38
CA THR A 394 -15.60 2.16 9.61
C THR A 394 -16.00 1.40 8.35
N LEU A 395 -17.10 0.63 8.35
CA LEU A 395 -17.54 -0.09 7.13
C LEU A 395 -18.18 0.84 6.08
N LEU A 396 -18.67 2.01 6.48
CA LEU A 396 -19.16 3.02 5.54
C LEU A 396 -18.01 3.59 4.68
N GLU A 397 -16.75 3.57 5.15
CA GLU A 397 -15.61 3.98 4.32
C GLU A 397 -15.46 3.15 3.05
N ILE A 398 -15.88 1.88 3.07
CA ILE A 398 -15.87 1.00 1.91
C ILE A 398 -16.83 1.54 0.84
N LEU A 399 -18.02 2.00 1.24
CA LEU A 399 -18.97 2.65 0.34
C LEU A 399 -18.42 3.99 -0.17
N LEU A 400 -17.85 4.78 0.71
CA LEU A 400 -17.31 6.11 0.37
C LEU A 400 -16.08 6.03 -0.55
N ALA A 401 -15.41 4.89 -0.63
CA ALA A 401 -14.30 4.63 -1.56
C ALA A 401 -14.77 4.28 -2.99
N ALA A 402 -16.05 3.96 -3.18
CA ALA A 402 -16.59 3.50 -4.44
C ALA A 402 -16.74 4.63 -5.47
N ASP A 403 -16.62 4.29 -6.76
CA ASP A 403 -16.88 5.23 -7.86
C ASP A 403 -18.36 5.58 -7.96
N ARG A 404 -19.22 4.62 -7.62
CA ARG A 404 -20.67 4.78 -7.47
C ARG A 404 -21.17 3.96 -6.29
N SER A 405 -22.26 4.39 -5.69
CA SER A 405 -22.90 3.71 -4.58
C SER A 405 -24.41 3.75 -4.73
N TYR A 406 -25.05 2.60 -4.63
CA TYR A 406 -26.48 2.43 -4.78
C TYR A 406 -27.06 1.86 -3.48
N ALA A 407 -28.20 2.37 -3.04
CA ALA A 407 -28.92 1.84 -1.88
C ALA A 407 -30.35 1.47 -2.26
N LEU A 408 -30.76 0.23 -2.01
CA LEU A 408 -32.12 -0.21 -2.31
C LEU A 408 -33.11 0.58 -1.47
N ARG A 409 -34.03 1.28 -2.11
CA ARG A 409 -35.20 1.85 -1.46
C ARG A 409 -36.23 0.72 -1.28
N ASP A 410 -36.06 -0.06 -0.22
CA ASP A 410 -37.03 -1.09 0.12
C ASP A 410 -38.29 -0.49 0.76
N ALA A 411 -39.45 -1.12 0.51
CA ALA A 411 -40.74 -0.63 0.98
C ALA A 411 -40.83 -0.53 2.52
N GLU A 412 -40.07 -1.34 3.25
CA GLU A 412 -40.01 -1.30 4.71
C GLU A 412 -38.99 -0.27 5.27
N GLY A 413 -38.20 0.38 4.40
CA GLY A 413 -37.20 1.37 4.77
C GLY A 413 -36.08 0.82 5.65
N ARG A 414 -35.68 -0.44 5.43
CA ARG A 414 -34.66 -1.16 6.19
C ARG A 414 -33.23 -0.83 5.76
N THR A 415 -33.03 -0.48 4.49
CA THR A 415 -31.72 -0.13 3.96
C THR A 415 -31.30 1.24 4.49
N ALA A 416 -30.26 1.25 5.31
CA ALA A 416 -29.77 2.46 5.95
C ALA A 416 -28.24 2.51 6.04
N LEU A 417 -27.71 3.73 6.06
CA LEU A 417 -26.31 4.04 6.34
C LEU A 417 -26.22 4.65 7.73
N VAL A 418 -25.08 4.47 8.42
CA VAL A 418 -24.87 5.11 9.72
C VAL A 418 -23.49 5.74 9.81
N LEU A 419 -23.43 7.05 10.03
CA LEU A 419 -22.17 7.75 10.21
C LEU A 419 -21.61 7.54 11.63
N SER A 420 -20.29 7.42 11.75
CA SER A 420 -19.56 7.53 13.02
C SER A 420 -18.52 8.65 12.94
N ALA A 421 -17.95 9.02 14.09
CA ALA A 421 -16.89 10.03 14.14
C ALA A 421 -15.67 9.64 13.27
N GLN A 422 -15.45 8.35 13.04
CA GLN A 422 -14.33 7.85 12.23
C GLN A 422 -14.40 8.31 10.78
N ASN A 423 -15.60 8.51 10.22
CA ASN A 423 -15.80 8.92 8.82
C ASN A 423 -15.28 10.34 8.51
N PHE A 424 -14.94 11.10 9.55
CA PHE A 424 -14.50 12.49 9.44
C PHE A 424 -12.99 12.68 9.61
N GLY A 425 -12.20 11.65 9.33
CA GLY A 425 -10.74 11.79 9.21
C GLY A 425 -9.88 10.73 9.89
N ALA A 426 -10.45 9.65 10.44
CA ALA A 426 -9.65 8.57 11.02
C ALA A 426 -8.86 7.80 9.94
N TYR A 427 -9.41 7.71 8.73
CA TYR A 427 -8.89 6.89 7.62
C TYR A 427 -8.68 7.72 6.34
N PRO A 428 -7.81 8.74 6.35
CA PRO A 428 -7.59 9.57 5.17
C PRO A 428 -7.08 8.73 3.99
N MET A 429 -7.49 9.15 2.79
CA MET A 429 -6.98 8.64 1.52
C MET A 429 -5.50 9.04 1.35
N VAL A 430 -4.85 8.54 0.29
CA VAL A 430 -3.43 8.87 0.01
C VAL A 430 -3.18 10.36 -0.26
N ASN A 431 -4.21 11.15 -0.59
CA ASN A 431 -4.08 12.61 -0.70
C ASN A 431 -4.30 13.34 0.64
N GLY A 432 -4.37 12.62 1.76
CA GLY A 432 -4.52 13.18 3.11
C GLY A 432 -5.94 13.61 3.47
N GLN A 433 -6.92 13.44 2.59
CA GLN A 433 -8.31 13.87 2.83
C GLN A 433 -9.17 12.72 3.38
N ALA A 434 -10.13 13.05 4.25
CA ALA A 434 -11.23 12.14 4.56
C ALA A 434 -12.12 11.94 3.33
N ARG A 435 -12.68 10.74 3.13
CA ARG A 435 -13.51 10.44 1.94
C ARG A 435 -14.75 11.33 1.85
N LEU A 436 -15.43 11.59 2.97
CA LEU A 436 -16.54 12.55 3.02
C LEU A 436 -16.10 13.96 2.63
N ALA A 437 -14.96 14.42 3.14
CA ALA A 437 -14.46 15.76 2.82
C ALA A 437 -14.12 15.88 1.32
N ALA A 438 -13.50 14.86 0.73
CA ALA A 438 -13.23 14.83 -0.70
C ALA A 438 -14.52 14.77 -1.54
N ARG A 439 -15.50 13.97 -1.12
CA ARG A 439 -16.80 13.82 -1.81
C ARG A 439 -17.57 15.14 -1.91
N PHE A 440 -17.51 15.96 -0.88
CA PHE A 440 -18.22 17.24 -0.81
C PHE A 440 -17.31 18.46 -1.03
N ASP A 441 -16.12 18.27 -1.62
CA ASP A 441 -15.14 19.35 -1.88
C ASP A 441 -14.91 20.30 -0.68
N HIS A 442 -14.81 19.70 0.52
CA HIS A 442 -14.62 20.42 1.79
C HIS A 442 -15.72 21.42 2.14
N ASP A 443 -16.95 21.25 1.64
CA ASP A 443 -18.11 22.05 2.04
C ASP A 443 -18.35 21.90 3.56
N ALA A 444 -17.98 22.92 4.31
CA ALA A 444 -18.05 22.93 5.76
C ALA A 444 -19.50 22.86 6.28
N GLN A 445 -20.46 23.42 5.55
CA GLN A 445 -21.87 23.40 5.94
C GLN A 445 -22.44 21.99 5.77
N GLN A 446 -22.15 21.35 4.63
CA GLN A 446 -22.58 19.97 4.39
C GLN A 446 -21.94 19.01 5.40
N LEU A 447 -20.64 19.14 5.64
CA LEU A 447 -19.93 18.30 6.61
C LEU A 447 -20.43 18.52 8.04
N ALA A 448 -20.80 19.75 8.42
CA ALA A 448 -21.40 20.03 9.73
C ALA A 448 -22.79 19.39 9.85
N ALA A 449 -23.64 19.50 8.82
CA ALA A 449 -24.96 18.86 8.80
C ALA A 449 -24.86 17.33 8.96
N LEU A 450 -23.91 16.69 8.27
CA LEU A 450 -23.66 15.25 8.41
C LEU A 450 -23.16 14.86 9.81
N ARG A 451 -22.46 15.74 10.53
CA ARG A 451 -22.04 15.48 11.92
C ARG A 451 -23.21 15.44 12.89
N GLU A 452 -24.30 16.17 12.62
CA GLU A 452 -25.50 16.11 13.46
C GLU A 452 -26.25 14.77 13.32
N LEU A 453 -25.97 14.00 12.24
CA LEU A 453 -26.57 12.70 11.96
C LEU A 453 -25.74 11.50 12.48
N LEU A 454 -24.69 11.75 13.27
CA LEU A 454 -23.86 10.68 13.83
C LEU A 454 -24.68 9.66 14.64
N GLY A 455 -24.49 8.38 14.32
CA GLY A 455 -25.20 7.27 14.97
C GLY A 455 -26.66 7.09 14.54
N GLN A 456 -27.20 7.98 13.70
CA GLN A 456 -28.58 7.89 13.21
C GLN A 456 -28.65 7.02 11.95
N ALA A 457 -29.76 6.27 11.80
CA ALA A 457 -30.02 5.48 10.60
C ALA A 457 -30.53 6.39 9.48
N ILE A 458 -29.68 6.65 8.50
CA ILE A 458 -29.98 7.46 7.32
C ILE A 458 -30.51 6.53 6.23
N ARG A 459 -31.80 6.62 5.92
CA ARG A 459 -32.46 5.74 4.94
C ARG A 459 -32.01 6.04 3.51
N ALA A 460 -32.24 5.11 2.59
CA ALA A 460 -31.81 5.23 1.19
C ALA A 460 -32.18 6.58 0.53
N GLU A 461 -33.44 7.03 0.64
CA GLU A 461 -33.88 8.32 0.07
C GLU A 461 -33.15 9.51 0.71
N GLU A 462 -33.08 9.56 2.03
CA GLU A 462 -32.39 10.62 2.77
C GLU A 462 -30.88 10.62 2.46
N ALA A 463 -30.27 9.44 2.34
CA ALA A 463 -28.87 9.31 1.95
C ALA A 463 -28.62 9.84 0.53
N GLN A 464 -29.57 9.68 -0.39
CA GLN A 464 -29.49 10.27 -1.73
C GLN A 464 -29.62 11.80 -1.65
N ASP A 465 -30.59 12.32 -0.90
CA ASP A 465 -30.83 13.76 -0.76
C ASP A 465 -29.65 14.48 -0.08
N LEU A 466 -29.00 13.83 0.89
CA LEU A 466 -27.77 14.30 1.53
C LEU A 466 -26.53 14.11 0.65
N GLY A 467 -26.67 13.49 -0.52
CA GLY A 467 -25.59 13.19 -1.44
C GLY A 467 -24.58 12.17 -0.90
N LEU A 468 -24.92 11.34 0.09
CA LEU A 468 -24.06 10.28 0.60
C LEU A 468 -23.93 9.09 -0.37
N ILE A 469 -24.94 8.89 -1.22
CA ILE A 469 -24.96 7.88 -2.27
C ILE A 469 -25.15 8.47 -3.66
N THR A 470 -25.00 7.64 -4.69
CA THR A 470 -25.21 8.04 -6.10
C THR A 470 -26.69 7.98 -6.46
N ALA A 471 -27.38 6.89 -6.11
CA ALA A 471 -28.81 6.70 -6.37
C ALA A 471 -29.45 5.73 -5.38
N ALA A 472 -30.77 5.84 -5.21
CA ALA A 472 -31.62 4.98 -4.39
C ALA A 472 -32.78 4.37 -5.21
N PRO A 473 -32.51 3.37 -6.09
CA PRO A 473 -33.55 2.70 -6.87
C PRO A 473 -34.53 1.97 -5.95
N ASP A 474 -35.81 1.90 -6.32
CA ASP A 474 -36.76 1.04 -5.62
C ASP A 474 -36.62 -0.44 -6.01
N ASP A 475 -37.43 -1.29 -5.40
CA ASP A 475 -37.45 -2.73 -5.61
C ASP A 475 -37.81 -3.14 -7.05
N ILE A 476 -38.50 -2.29 -7.80
CA ILE A 476 -38.86 -2.53 -9.20
C ILE A 476 -37.65 -2.26 -10.10
N ASP A 477 -36.95 -1.15 -9.87
CA ASP A 477 -35.86 -0.69 -10.74
C ASP A 477 -34.49 -1.27 -10.37
N TRP A 478 -34.29 -1.73 -9.12
CA TRP A 478 -33.00 -2.14 -8.58
C TRP A 478 -32.27 -3.20 -9.42
N GLU A 479 -32.91 -4.32 -9.73
CA GLU A 479 -32.24 -5.42 -10.42
C GLU A 479 -31.73 -4.98 -11.79
N GLU A 480 -32.55 -4.24 -12.53
CA GLU A 480 -32.23 -3.80 -13.88
C GLU A 480 -31.20 -2.67 -13.90
N GLU A 481 -31.34 -1.67 -13.03
CA GLU A 481 -30.40 -0.55 -12.96
C GLU A 481 -28.99 -1.01 -12.57
N ILE A 482 -28.88 -1.87 -11.55
CA ILE A 482 -27.58 -2.41 -11.12
C ILE A 482 -26.98 -3.30 -12.20
N ARG A 483 -27.79 -4.16 -12.84
CA ARG A 483 -27.33 -5.03 -13.94
C ARG A 483 -26.78 -4.21 -15.10
N ILE A 484 -27.53 -3.21 -15.57
CA ILE A 484 -27.11 -2.32 -16.66
C ILE A 484 -25.82 -1.59 -16.26
N ALA A 485 -25.76 -0.98 -15.08
CA ALA A 485 -24.56 -0.26 -14.64
C ALA A 485 -23.31 -1.16 -14.62
N CYS A 486 -23.46 -2.41 -14.16
CA CYS A 486 -22.39 -3.39 -14.11
C CYS A 486 -21.96 -3.88 -15.50
N GLU A 487 -22.91 -4.18 -16.39
CA GLU A 487 -22.65 -4.59 -17.78
C GLU A 487 -21.98 -3.48 -18.58
N GLU A 488 -22.48 -2.25 -18.46
CA GLU A 488 -21.86 -1.06 -19.05
C GLU A 488 -20.42 -0.94 -18.58
N ARG A 489 -20.18 -1.02 -17.26
CA ARG A 489 -18.83 -0.88 -16.71
C ARG A 489 -17.90 -1.97 -17.25
N ALA A 490 -18.38 -3.21 -17.34
CA ALA A 490 -17.62 -4.32 -17.89
C ALA A 490 -17.36 -4.18 -19.40
N SER A 491 -18.20 -3.44 -20.14
CA SER A 491 -18.08 -3.25 -21.59
C SER A 491 -17.07 -2.18 -22.02
N LEU A 492 -16.69 -1.27 -21.10
CA LEU A 492 -15.81 -0.15 -21.39
C LEU A 492 -14.33 -0.55 -21.38
N SER A 493 -13.49 0.27 -22.03
CA SER A 493 -12.03 0.07 -22.02
C SER A 493 -11.48 0.19 -20.59
N PRO A 494 -10.76 -0.82 -20.07
CA PRO A 494 -10.20 -0.79 -18.72
C PRO A 494 -9.12 0.30 -18.55
N ASP A 495 -8.43 0.66 -19.64
CA ASP A 495 -7.42 1.73 -19.64
C ASP A 495 -8.08 3.10 -19.41
N ALA A 496 -9.17 3.36 -20.16
CA ALA A 496 -9.94 4.60 -20.03
C ALA A 496 -10.61 4.71 -18.66
N LEU A 497 -11.18 3.60 -18.16
CA LEU A 497 -11.77 3.55 -16.82
C LEU A 497 -10.72 3.85 -15.74
N THR A 498 -9.57 3.19 -15.77
CA THR A 498 -8.50 3.40 -14.78
C THR A 498 -8.01 4.85 -14.77
N GLY A 499 -7.82 5.45 -15.96
CA GLY A 499 -7.40 6.85 -16.08
C GLY A 499 -8.45 7.84 -15.58
N MET A 500 -9.72 7.59 -15.91
CA MET A 500 -10.85 8.39 -15.43
C MET A 500 -11.00 8.30 -13.90
N GLU A 501 -11.00 7.10 -13.34
CA GLU A 501 -11.11 6.84 -11.91
C GLU A 501 -9.98 7.52 -11.12
N ALA A 502 -8.74 7.39 -11.58
CA ALA A 502 -7.60 8.07 -10.97
C ALA A 502 -7.72 9.60 -11.02
N SER A 503 -8.49 10.17 -11.96
CA SER A 503 -8.72 11.61 -12.07
C SER A 503 -9.91 12.07 -11.22
N LEU A 504 -10.98 11.27 -11.13
CA LEU A 504 -12.20 11.62 -10.40
C LEU A 504 -12.07 11.39 -8.89
N ARG A 505 -11.37 10.32 -8.47
CA ARG A 505 -11.16 10.00 -7.04
C ARG A 505 -10.23 11.02 -6.36
N PHE A 506 -9.27 11.57 -7.11
CA PHE A 506 -8.29 12.52 -6.60
C PHE A 506 -8.58 13.92 -7.15
N GLY A 507 -9.47 14.64 -6.46
CA GLY A 507 -9.83 16.02 -6.76
C GLY A 507 -8.70 17.04 -6.54
N PRO A 508 -9.00 18.33 -6.31
CA PRO A 508 -7.98 19.35 -6.14
C PRO A 508 -7.16 19.11 -4.86
N GLY A 509 -5.83 19.27 -4.97
CA GLY A 509 -4.91 19.09 -3.85
C GLY A 509 -4.03 17.86 -4.02
N GLU A 510 -2.72 18.08 -4.04
CA GLU A 510 -1.71 17.04 -4.23
C GLU A 510 -0.80 16.98 -3.00
N THR A 511 -0.58 15.77 -2.50
CA THR A 511 0.39 15.43 -1.46
C THR A 511 1.59 14.72 -2.08
N MET A 512 2.60 14.40 -1.27
CA MET A 512 3.72 13.58 -1.72
C MET A 512 3.22 12.22 -2.21
N GLU A 513 2.33 11.57 -1.47
CA GLU A 513 1.82 10.24 -1.77
C GLU A 513 0.91 10.24 -3.02
N SER A 514 0.02 11.23 -3.19
CA SER A 514 -0.75 11.35 -4.45
C SER A 514 0.13 11.67 -5.66
N ARG A 515 1.21 12.45 -5.49
CA ARG A 515 2.20 12.70 -6.56
C ARG A 515 2.99 11.43 -6.92
N ILE A 516 3.21 10.52 -5.96
CA ILE A 516 3.80 9.20 -6.23
C ILE A 516 2.86 8.39 -7.13
N PHE A 517 1.57 8.26 -6.78
CA PHE A 517 0.61 7.44 -7.53
C PHE A 517 0.06 8.09 -8.81
N GLY A 518 0.05 9.42 -8.87
CA GLY A 518 -0.37 10.21 -10.02
C GLY A 518 0.84 10.56 -10.89
N ARG A 519 1.40 11.76 -10.69
CA ARG A 519 2.48 12.31 -11.54
C ARG A 519 3.60 11.31 -11.82
N LEU A 520 4.23 10.74 -10.79
CA LEU A 520 5.38 9.85 -11.00
C LEU A 520 4.97 8.54 -11.67
N THR A 521 3.97 7.85 -11.12
CA THR A 521 3.55 6.53 -11.60
C THR A 521 2.93 6.60 -12.99
N ALA A 522 2.12 7.60 -13.32
CA ALA A 522 1.54 7.74 -14.66
C ALA A 522 2.62 7.93 -15.74
N TRP A 523 3.62 8.79 -15.49
CA TRP A 523 4.77 8.95 -16.40
C TRP A 523 5.59 7.66 -16.50
N GLN A 524 5.81 6.96 -15.37
CA GLN A 524 6.50 5.67 -15.39
C GLN A 524 5.73 4.62 -16.20
N ASN A 525 4.41 4.56 -16.09
CA ASN A 525 3.57 3.62 -16.82
C ASN A 525 3.62 3.88 -18.33
N TRP A 526 3.56 5.16 -18.74
CA TRP A 526 3.74 5.55 -20.14
C TRP A 526 5.13 5.12 -20.66
N ILE A 527 6.18 5.24 -19.85
CA ILE A 527 7.51 4.77 -20.23
C ILE A 527 7.53 3.23 -20.35
N PHE A 528 6.92 2.50 -19.42
CA PHE A 528 6.94 1.04 -19.39
C PHE A 528 6.31 0.36 -20.60
N ILE A 529 5.38 1.01 -21.29
CA ILE A 529 4.75 0.46 -22.50
C ILE A 529 5.48 0.83 -23.80
N ARG A 530 6.59 1.58 -23.72
CA ARG A 530 7.31 2.09 -24.90
C ARG A 530 8.58 1.30 -25.22
N PRO A 531 8.91 1.15 -26.52
CA PRO A 531 9.99 0.29 -26.98
C PRO A 531 11.38 0.72 -26.49
N ASN A 532 11.59 2.02 -26.20
CA ASN A 532 12.87 2.50 -25.65
C ASN A 532 13.21 1.82 -24.32
N ALA A 533 12.21 1.51 -23.48
CA ALA A 533 12.43 0.82 -22.21
C ALA A 533 12.33 -0.70 -22.37
N THR A 534 11.24 -1.20 -22.95
CA THR A 534 10.84 -2.62 -22.88
C THR A 534 10.88 -3.36 -24.23
N GLY A 535 11.22 -2.70 -25.34
CA GLY A 535 11.35 -3.36 -26.65
C GLY A 535 12.54 -4.31 -26.70
N GLU A 536 12.65 -5.14 -27.75
CA GLU A 536 13.72 -6.13 -27.91
C GLU A 536 15.15 -5.54 -27.81
N ARG A 537 15.31 -4.30 -28.29
CA ARG A 537 16.56 -3.52 -28.19
C ARG A 537 16.45 -2.32 -27.22
N GLY A 538 15.43 -2.33 -26.38
CA GLY A 538 15.21 -1.35 -25.32
C GLY A 538 16.22 -1.53 -24.17
N ALA A 539 16.32 -0.52 -23.32
CA ALA A 539 17.33 -0.45 -22.27
C ALA A 539 17.25 -1.61 -21.25
N LEU A 540 16.06 -2.05 -20.85
CA LEU A 540 15.92 -3.19 -19.94
C LEU A 540 16.37 -4.50 -20.60
N SER A 541 16.01 -4.71 -21.86
CA SER A 541 16.25 -5.96 -22.59
C SER A 541 17.73 -6.19 -22.90
N VAL A 542 18.51 -5.13 -23.13
CA VAL A 542 19.94 -5.23 -23.46
C VAL A 542 20.86 -5.10 -22.25
N TYR A 543 20.31 -4.87 -21.04
CA TYR A 543 21.11 -4.68 -19.83
C TYR A 543 22.02 -5.88 -19.56
N GLY A 544 23.30 -5.61 -19.30
CA GLY A 544 24.32 -6.63 -19.04
C GLY A 544 24.78 -7.43 -20.26
N SER A 545 24.19 -7.23 -21.45
CA SER A 545 24.59 -7.94 -22.69
C SER A 545 25.84 -7.36 -23.37
N GLY A 546 26.27 -6.15 -22.96
CA GLY A 546 27.31 -5.38 -23.64
C GLY A 546 26.82 -4.58 -24.86
N ASN A 547 25.59 -4.83 -25.32
CA ASN A 547 24.98 -4.08 -26.42
C ASN A 547 24.47 -2.72 -25.95
N ARG A 548 24.49 -1.73 -26.86
CA ARG A 548 23.88 -0.41 -26.61
C ARG A 548 22.39 -0.45 -26.96
N PRO A 549 21.52 0.16 -26.13
CA PRO A 549 20.10 0.26 -26.46
C PRO A 549 19.88 1.13 -27.70
N GLN A 550 18.83 0.80 -28.46
CA GLN A 550 18.39 1.58 -29.61
C GLN A 550 17.15 2.38 -29.23
N PHE A 551 17.28 3.70 -29.26
CA PHE A 551 16.19 4.60 -28.90
C PHE A 551 15.63 5.30 -30.12
N ASP A 552 14.31 5.36 -30.20
CA ASP A 552 13.64 6.43 -30.91
C ASP A 552 13.97 7.75 -30.20
N ARG A 553 14.49 8.71 -30.98
CA ARG A 553 14.99 10.01 -30.49
C ARG A 553 13.92 11.10 -30.51
N ALA A 554 12.75 10.84 -31.09
CA ALA A 554 11.65 11.79 -31.08
C ALA A 554 11.14 12.03 -29.64
N ARG A 555 10.87 13.29 -29.31
CA ARG A 555 10.19 13.71 -28.08
C ARG A 555 8.68 13.71 -28.34
N VAL A 556 7.88 13.50 -27.28
CA VAL A 556 6.40 13.44 -27.31
C VAL A 556 5.85 14.48 -26.36
#